data_AF-A0A840VZS8-F1
#
_entry.id   AF-A0A840VZS8-F1
#
_cell.length_a   1.000
_cell.length_b   1.000
_cell.length_c   1.000
_cell.angle_alpha   90.00
_cell.angle_beta   90.00
_cell.angle_gamma   90.00
#
_symmetry.space_group_name_H-M   'P 1'
#
loop_
_entity.id
_entity.type
_entity.pdbx_description
1 polymer ?
#
loop_
_entity_poly.entity_id
_entity_poly.type
_entity_poly.pdbx_seq_one_letter_code
_entity_poly.pdbx_strand_id
1 'polypeptide(L)'
;MANFDLGSTVQELTFAVEPLSLRLKSALFGACAEALMPLLNEVERRTSAKWTFPDARVALDLIPGFVEGGSAQGDHLQLRQRLLDSGPNGHELDSPWSSYAQDALTCVDAALVAASTLGGRDFKPIWIQYVINPMVVSLDVQGYDVEFSPVPRGGSELQVQLDRVIEFLHSTAARISVEPMNREAYGELIEEAAVIRPTVLG
;
A
#
# COMPACT_ATOMS: atom_id res chain seq x y z
N MET A 1 1.38 28.71 9.12
CA MET A 1 1.17 27.73 8.03
C MET A 1 2.22 26.66 8.21
N ALA A 2 1.82 25.42 8.54
CA ALA A 2 2.71 24.29 8.36
C ALA A 2 2.72 24.01 6.86
N ASN A 3 3.89 24.16 6.23
CA ASN A 3 4.11 23.63 4.89
C ASN A 3 4.12 22.11 5.07
N PHE A 4 3.17 21.38 4.48
CA PHE A 4 3.18 19.93 4.59
C PHE A 4 4.40 19.42 3.81
N ASP A 5 5.43 18.99 4.54
CA ASP A 5 6.66 18.45 3.96
C ASP A 5 6.52 16.93 3.87
N LEU A 6 6.06 16.45 2.71
CA LEU A 6 5.95 15.02 2.43
C LEU A 6 7.30 14.31 2.63
N GLY A 7 8.42 14.99 2.43
CA GLY A 7 9.76 14.44 2.67
C GLY A 7 9.99 14.12 4.13
N SER A 8 9.67 15.02 5.05
CA SER A 8 9.82 14.78 6.49
C SER A 8 8.83 13.71 6.98
N THR A 9 7.59 13.72 6.50
CA THR A 9 6.60 12.68 6.84
C THR A 9 7.03 11.29 6.37
N VAL A 10 7.51 11.16 5.13
CA VAL A 10 8.03 9.88 4.61
C VAL A 10 9.22 9.42 5.44
N GLN A 11 10.09 10.33 5.87
CA GLN A 11 11.22 10.02 6.73
C GLN A 11 10.77 9.51 8.11
N GLU A 12 9.78 10.16 8.73
CA GLU A 12 9.21 9.74 10.02
C GLU A 12 8.55 8.36 9.92
N LEU A 13 7.76 8.10 8.88
CA LEU A 13 7.16 6.79 8.61
C LEU A 13 8.24 5.72 8.37
N THR A 14 9.30 6.06 7.63
CA THR A 14 10.43 5.18 7.40
C THR A 14 11.09 4.76 8.72
N PHE A 15 11.32 5.70 9.63
CA PHE A 15 11.85 5.41 10.97
C PHE A 15 10.89 4.59 11.84
N ALA A 16 9.58 4.77 11.69
CA ALA A 16 8.59 3.96 12.40
C ALA A 16 8.55 2.50 11.90
N VAL A 17 8.74 2.29 10.59
CA VAL A 17 8.73 0.96 9.96
C VAL A 17 10.04 0.20 10.14
N GLU A 18 11.18 0.89 10.15
CA GLU A 18 12.51 0.29 10.26
C GLU A 18 12.67 -0.75 11.41
N PRO A 19 12.28 -0.45 12.67
CA PRO A 19 12.47 -1.37 13.79
C PRO A 19 11.52 -2.57 13.79
N LEU A 20 10.47 -2.57 12.95
CA LEU A 20 9.52 -3.66 12.87
C LEU A 20 10.21 -4.96 12.41
N SER A 21 9.79 -6.09 12.98
CA SER A 21 10.23 -7.40 12.47
C SER A 21 9.73 -7.61 11.04
N LEU A 22 10.37 -8.50 10.27
CA LEU A 22 9.93 -8.83 8.91
C LEU A 22 8.46 -9.31 8.88
N ARG A 23 8.01 -10.02 9.90
CA ARG A 23 6.61 -10.42 10.05
C ARG A 23 5.67 -9.23 10.14
N LEU A 24 6.02 -8.25 10.97
CA LEU A 24 5.20 -7.04 11.16
C LEU A 24 5.24 -6.13 9.93
N LYS A 25 6.39 -6.05 9.24
CA LYS A 25 6.51 -5.38 7.93
C LYS A 25 5.59 -6.04 6.90
N SER A 26 5.62 -7.37 6.82
CA SER A 26 4.75 -8.13 5.92
C SER A 26 3.27 -7.91 6.25
N ALA A 27 2.88 -7.89 7.52
CA ALA A 27 1.51 -7.58 7.94
C ALA A 27 1.09 -6.15 7.54
N LEU A 28 1.90 -5.13 7.85
CA LEU A 28 1.60 -3.74 7.51
C LEU A 28 1.42 -3.54 6.01
N PHE A 29 2.41 -3.94 5.20
CA PHE A 29 2.36 -3.78 3.75
C PHE A 29 1.31 -4.68 3.12
N GLY A 30 1.08 -5.89 3.65
CA GLY A 30 0.04 -6.79 3.17
C GLY A 30 -1.36 -6.22 3.37
N ALA A 31 -1.63 -5.64 4.53
CA ALA A 31 -2.93 -4.98 4.80
C ALA A 31 -3.14 -3.75 3.91
N CYS A 32 -2.12 -2.91 3.73
CA CYS A 32 -2.17 -1.79 2.80
C CYS A 32 -2.42 -2.27 1.37
N ALA A 33 -1.71 -3.32 0.94
CA ALA A 33 -1.86 -3.88 -0.40
C ALA A 33 -3.26 -4.47 -0.64
N GLU A 34 -3.87 -5.15 0.34
CA GLU A 34 -5.28 -5.57 0.25
C GLU A 34 -6.22 -4.37 0.06
N ALA A 35 -6.00 -3.29 0.80
CA ALA A 35 -6.78 -2.05 0.65
C ALA A 35 -6.61 -1.39 -0.72
N LEU A 36 -5.48 -1.62 -1.40
CA LEU A 36 -5.18 -1.13 -2.74
C LEU A 36 -5.66 -2.04 -3.88
N MET A 37 -6.10 -3.27 -3.61
CA MET A 37 -6.57 -4.17 -4.68
C MET A 37 -7.72 -3.58 -5.52
N PRO A 38 -8.70 -2.86 -4.95
CA PRO A 38 -9.73 -2.22 -5.77
C PRO A 38 -9.22 -1.10 -6.68
N LEU A 39 -8.09 -0.44 -6.35
CA LEU A 39 -7.42 0.50 -7.24
C LEU A 39 -6.87 -0.23 -8.48
N LEU A 40 -6.23 -1.38 -8.27
CA LEU A 40 -5.77 -2.23 -9.36
C LEU A 40 -6.94 -2.70 -10.23
N ASN A 41 -8.04 -3.17 -9.64
CA ASN A 41 -9.25 -3.55 -10.37
C ASN A 41 -9.82 -2.38 -11.21
N GLU A 42 -9.76 -1.16 -10.70
CA GLU A 42 -10.19 0.04 -11.43
C GLU A 42 -9.28 0.35 -12.62
N VAL A 43 -7.97 0.14 -12.48
CA VAL A 43 -7.01 0.23 -13.59
C VAL A 43 -7.32 -0.81 -14.66
N GLU A 44 -7.58 -2.07 -14.29
CA GLU A 44 -7.98 -3.11 -15.24
C GLU A 44 -9.25 -2.70 -16.00
N ARG A 45 -10.25 -2.18 -15.28
CA ARG A 45 -11.52 -1.74 -15.86
C ARG A 45 -11.33 -0.58 -16.84
N ARG A 46 -10.60 0.46 -16.44
CA ARG A 46 -10.35 1.66 -17.26
C ARG A 46 -9.53 1.36 -18.52
N THR A 47 -8.65 0.38 -18.44
CA THR A 47 -7.77 -0.01 -19.54
C THR A 47 -8.34 -1.16 -20.38
N SER A 48 -9.61 -1.54 -20.17
CA SER A 48 -10.25 -2.67 -20.85
C SER A 48 -9.43 -3.96 -20.77
N ALA A 49 -8.87 -4.24 -19.59
CA ALA A 49 -8.01 -5.38 -19.28
C ALA A 49 -6.74 -5.48 -20.14
N LYS A 50 -6.26 -4.37 -20.72
CA LYS A 50 -4.93 -4.32 -21.34
C LYS A 50 -3.83 -4.64 -20.32
N TRP A 51 -4.03 -4.23 -19.07
CA TRP A 51 -3.24 -4.67 -17.92
C TRP A 51 -4.14 -5.42 -16.94
N THR A 52 -3.59 -6.49 -16.36
CA THR A 52 -4.25 -7.30 -15.34
C THR A 52 -3.22 -7.70 -14.29
N PHE A 53 -3.67 -7.90 -13.05
CA PHE A 53 -2.80 -8.07 -11.90
C PHE A 53 -3.07 -9.39 -11.14
N PRO A 54 -3.16 -10.56 -11.80
CA PRO A 54 -3.45 -11.82 -11.11
C PRO A 54 -2.36 -12.22 -10.12
N ASP A 55 -1.10 -11.92 -10.42
CA ASP A 55 0.04 -12.21 -9.53
C ASP A 55 -0.01 -11.40 -8.23
N ALA A 56 -0.72 -10.25 -8.19
CA ALA A 56 -0.90 -9.49 -6.96
C ALA A 56 -1.74 -10.27 -5.93
N ARG A 57 -2.84 -10.90 -6.38
CA ARG A 57 -3.65 -11.78 -5.53
C ARG A 57 -2.86 -13.01 -5.09
N VAL A 58 -2.13 -13.65 -6.00
CA VAL A 58 -1.26 -14.79 -5.66
C VAL A 58 -0.24 -14.42 -4.59
N ALA A 59 0.38 -13.25 -4.68
CA ALA A 59 1.32 -12.77 -3.66
C ALA A 59 0.65 -12.55 -2.31
N LEU A 60 -0.53 -11.92 -2.29
CA LEU A 60 -1.28 -11.63 -1.07
C LEU A 60 -1.76 -12.90 -0.35
N ASP A 61 -2.16 -13.93 -1.09
CA ASP A 61 -2.61 -15.20 -0.50
C ASP A 61 -1.49 -15.94 0.28
N LEU A 62 -0.22 -15.59 0.06
CA LEU A 62 0.93 -16.15 0.77
C LEU A 62 1.20 -15.45 2.12
N ILE A 63 0.79 -14.18 2.26
CA ILE A 63 1.12 -13.33 3.40
C ILE A 63 0.55 -13.84 4.73
N PRO A 64 -0.75 -14.24 4.83
CA PRO A 64 -1.34 -14.67 6.10
C PRO A 64 -0.54 -15.79 6.79
N GLY A 65 -0.08 -16.78 6.03
CA GLY A 65 0.68 -17.90 6.57
C GLY A 65 1.98 -17.47 7.25
N PHE A 66 2.66 -16.44 6.75
CA PHE A 66 3.87 -15.90 7.37
C PHE A 66 3.56 -15.03 8.60
N VAL A 67 2.50 -14.21 8.49
CA VAL A 67 2.00 -13.37 9.58
C VAL A 67 1.57 -14.22 10.79
N GLU A 68 0.98 -15.39 10.55
CA GLU A 68 0.55 -16.36 11.57
C GLU A 68 1.70 -17.13 12.24
N GLY A 69 2.96 -16.85 11.89
CA GLY A 69 4.13 -17.50 12.48
C GLY A 69 4.72 -18.63 11.63
N GLY A 70 4.20 -18.84 10.42
CA GLY A 70 4.86 -19.66 9.42
C GLY A 70 6.29 -19.18 9.15
N SER A 71 7.13 -20.10 8.69
CA SER A 71 8.47 -19.74 8.22
C SER A 71 8.37 -18.86 6.98
N ALA A 72 9.41 -18.04 6.75
CA ALA A 72 9.55 -17.32 5.50
C ALA A 72 9.38 -18.32 4.35
N GLN A 73 8.49 -17.98 3.42
CA GLN A 73 8.28 -18.80 2.24
C GLN A 73 9.45 -18.54 1.28
N GLY A 74 9.57 -19.27 0.16
CA GLY A 74 10.74 -19.21 -0.72
C GLY A 74 11.17 -17.80 -1.16
N ASP A 75 12.22 -17.66 -1.95
CA ASP A 75 12.69 -16.33 -2.38
C ASP A 75 11.66 -15.55 -3.24
N HIS A 76 10.65 -16.25 -3.76
CA HIS A 76 9.56 -15.75 -4.62
C HIS A 76 10.04 -14.90 -5.81
N LEU A 77 11.30 -15.01 -6.22
CA LEU A 77 11.91 -14.09 -7.18
C LEU A 77 11.14 -14.04 -8.51
N GLN A 78 10.70 -15.20 -9.01
CA GLN A 78 9.90 -15.27 -10.24
C GLN A 78 8.52 -14.63 -10.10
N LEU A 79 7.86 -14.80 -8.95
CA LEU A 79 6.55 -14.17 -8.70
C LEU A 79 6.69 -12.66 -8.60
N ARG A 80 7.70 -12.18 -7.89
CA ARG A 80 8.03 -10.74 -7.77
C ARG A 80 8.32 -10.12 -9.14
N GLN A 81 9.10 -10.80 -9.98
CA GLN A 81 9.40 -10.31 -11.32
C GLN A 81 8.13 -10.17 -12.16
N ARG A 82 7.27 -11.21 -12.19
CA ARG A 82 6.00 -11.13 -12.93
C ARG A 82 5.06 -10.06 -12.38
N LEU A 83 5.00 -9.91 -11.05
CA LEU A 83 4.21 -8.88 -10.39
C LEU A 83 4.62 -7.49 -10.88
N LEU A 84 5.92 -7.17 -10.85
CA LEU A 84 6.41 -5.85 -11.24
C LEU A 84 6.33 -5.64 -12.76
N ASP A 85 6.55 -6.68 -13.56
CA ASP A 85 6.43 -6.63 -15.02
C ASP A 85 4.98 -6.49 -15.51
N SER A 86 4.00 -6.78 -14.65
CA SER A 86 2.57 -6.59 -14.96
C SER A 86 2.12 -5.13 -14.90
N GLY A 87 2.93 -4.26 -14.28
CA GLY A 87 2.63 -2.84 -14.15
C GLY A 87 2.74 -2.10 -15.49
N PRO A 88 1.80 -1.18 -15.81
CA PRO A 88 1.95 -0.30 -16.96
C PRO A 88 3.20 0.56 -16.83
N ASN A 89 3.97 0.72 -17.91
CA ASN A 89 5.01 1.74 -17.96
C ASN A 89 4.38 3.12 -18.20
N GLY A 90 4.92 4.17 -17.58
CA GLY A 90 4.38 5.54 -17.73
C GLY A 90 4.34 6.06 -19.18
N HIS A 91 5.10 5.46 -20.09
CA HIS A 91 5.05 5.78 -21.54
C HIS A 91 3.91 5.08 -22.28
N GLU A 92 3.34 4.01 -21.72
CA GLU A 92 2.29 3.19 -22.36
C GLU A 92 0.89 3.56 -21.90
N LEU A 93 0.80 4.26 -20.76
CA LEU A 93 -0.40 4.82 -20.17
C LEU A 93 -0.05 6.23 -19.66
N ASP A 94 -0.26 7.24 -20.50
CA ASP A 94 -0.02 8.66 -20.17
C ASP A 94 -1.13 9.18 -19.25
N SER A 95 -1.15 8.67 -18.02
CA SER A 95 -2.18 8.92 -17.03
C SER A 95 -1.67 8.60 -15.63
N PRO A 96 -2.09 9.32 -14.58
CA PRO A 96 -1.69 9.03 -13.19
C PRO A 96 -1.98 7.58 -12.75
N TRP A 97 -2.91 6.90 -13.42
CA TRP A 97 -3.21 5.48 -13.22
C TRP A 97 -2.00 4.55 -13.38
N SER A 98 -1.01 4.89 -14.23
CA SER A 98 0.18 4.06 -14.37
C SER A 98 1.03 4.08 -13.09
N SER A 99 1.23 5.27 -12.53
CA SER A 99 1.98 5.47 -11.30
C SER A 99 1.25 4.83 -10.12
N TYR A 100 -0.07 4.98 -10.04
CA TYR A 100 -0.86 4.34 -8.99
C TYR A 100 -0.81 2.81 -9.03
N ALA A 101 -0.86 2.22 -10.22
CA ALA A 101 -0.70 0.78 -10.37
C ALA A 101 0.70 0.32 -9.96
N GLN A 102 1.75 1.03 -10.38
CA GLN A 102 3.14 0.71 -10.00
C GLN A 102 3.37 0.82 -8.48
N ASP A 103 2.83 1.86 -7.85
CA ASP A 103 2.93 2.08 -6.41
C ASP A 103 2.20 0.97 -5.64
N ALA A 104 0.98 0.60 -6.05
CA ALA A 104 0.24 -0.51 -5.45
C ALA A 104 0.95 -1.86 -5.62
N LEU A 105 1.50 -2.16 -6.80
CA LEU A 105 2.30 -3.37 -7.04
C LEU A 105 3.58 -3.38 -6.21
N THR A 106 4.20 -2.21 -5.99
CA THR A 106 5.36 -2.08 -5.10
C THR A 106 4.99 -2.34 -3.64
N CYS A 107 3.79 -1.93 -3.20
CA CYS A 107 3.27 -2.28 -1.86
C CYS A 107 3.08 -3.80 -1.71
N VAL A 108 2.54 -4.48 -2.73
CA VAL A 108 2.42 -5.94 -2.74
C VAL A 108 3.81 -6.60 -2.70
N ASP A 109 4.76 -6.12 -3.52
CA ASP A 109 6.14 -6.63 -3.53
C ASP A 109 6.81 -6.47 -2.16
N ALA A 110 6.64 -5.32 -1.51
CA ALA A 110 7.19 -5.06 -0.18
C ALA A 110 6.68 -6.06 0.87
N ALA A 111 5.39 -6.38 0.85
CA ALA A 111 4.79 -7.38 1.73
C ALA A 111 5.40 -8.77 1.48
N LEU A 112 5.54 -9.15 0.21
CA LEU A 112 6.07 -10.44 -0.22
C LEU A 112 7.57 -10.58 0.09
N VAL A 113 8.36 -9.53 -0.12
CA VAL A 113 9.79 -9.49 0.26
C VAL A 113 9.95 -9.72 1.74
N ALA A 114 9.14 -9.03 2.56
CA ALA A 114 9.17 -9.21 4.00
C ALA A 114 8.78 -10.65 4.42
N ALA A 115 7.90 -11.32 3.67
CA ALA A 115 7.53 -12.73 3.87
C ALA A 115 8.50 -13.77 3.29
N SER A 116 9.50 -13.32 2.52
CA SER A 116 10.44 -14.19 1.81
C SER A 116 11.75 -14.40 2.58
N THR A 117 12.54 -15.38 2.15
CA THR A 117 13.93 -15.56 2.61
C THR A 117 14.85 -14.38 2.28
N LEU A 118 14.45 -13.50 1.35
CA LEU A 118 15.18 -12.30 0.96
C LEU A 118 14.96 -11.11 1.90
N GLY A 119 13.96 -11.17 2.79
CA GLY A 119 13.47 -10.01 3.53
C GLY A 119 14.54 -9.23 4.29
N GLY A 120 15.52 -9.92 4.89
CA GLY A 120 16.60 -9.25 5.64
C GLY A 120 17.60 -8.48 4.77
N ARG A 121 17.70 -8.78 3.48
CA ARG A 121 18.63 -8.14 2.54
C ARG A 121 17.94 -7.11 1.66
N ASP A 122 16.74 -7.44 1.19
CA ASP A 122 16.12 -6.74 0.07
C ASP A 122 14.99 -5.79 0.51
N PHE A 123 14.45 -5.96 1.72
CA PHE A 123 13.40 -5.08 2.22
C PHE A 123 13.94 -3.68 2.48
N LYS A 124 13.21 -2.66 2.02
CA LYS A 124 13.57 -1.25 2.25
C LYS A 124 12.43 -0.54 2.97
N PRO A 125 12.61 -0.05 4.22
CA PRO A 125 11.57 0.67 4.96
C PRO A 125 10.98 1.87 4.20
N ILE A 126 11.80 2.54 3.39
CA ILE A 126 11.38 3.68 2.53
C ILE A 126 10.27 3.32 1.54
N TRP A 127 10.03 2.04 1.25
CA TRP A 127 8.93 1.60 0.41
C TRP A 127 7.55 2.03 0.92
N ILE A 128 7.44 2.43 2.19
CA ILE A 128 6.21 3.01 2.73
C ILE A 128 5.73 4.25 1.96
N GLN A 129 6.63 4.98 1.29
CA GLN A 129 6.24 6.12 0.45
C GLN A 129 5.30 5.73 -0.69
N TYR A 130 5.42 4.51 -1.22
CA TYR A 130 4.59 3.97 -2.30
C TYR A 130 3.20 3.56 -1.82
N VAL A 131 2.94 3.61 -0.51
CA VAL A 131 1.62 3.34 0.05
C VAL A 131 0.77 4.61 0.08
N ILE A 132 1.39 5.77 0.32
CA ILE A 132 0.70 7.01 0.65
C ILE A 132 -0.22 7.48 -0.48
N ASN A 133 0.34 7.78 -1.66
CA ASN A 133 -0.43 8.30 -2.79
C ASN A 133 -1.53 7.36 -3.28
N PRO A 134 -1.28 6.06 -3.53
CA PRO A 134 -2.36 5.18 -4.00
C PRO A 134 -3.44 4.96 -2.94
N MET A 135 -3.12 5.02 -1.64
CA MET A 135 -4.15 4.97 -0.60
C MET A 135 -5.00 6.24 -0.60
N VAL A 136 -4.40 7.43 -0.72
CA VAL A 136 -5.13 8.70 -0.84
C VAL A 136 -6.09 8.66 -2.03
N VAL A 137 -5.61 8.22 -3.20
CA VAL A 137 -6.45 8.08 -4.42
C VAL A 137 -7.54 7.04 -4.21
N SER A 138 -7.27 5.96 -3.48
CA SER A 138 -8.26 4.93 -3.14
C SER A 138 -9.41 5.48 -2.28
N LEU A 139 -9.23 6.61 -1.60
CA LEU A 139 -10.28 7.30 -0.83
C LEU A 139 -11.20 8.14 -1.70
N ASP A 140 -10.74 8.50 -2.90
CA ASP A 140 -11.40 9.41 -3.84
C ASP A 140 -12.09 8.67 -5.02
N VAL A 141 -12.17 7.34 -4.97
CA VAL A 141 -12.72 6.49 -6.06
C VAL A 141 -14.23 6.66 -6.29
N GLN A 142 -14.87 7.68 -5.69
CA GLN A 142 -16.18 8.16 -6.14
C GLN A 142 -16.11 9.19 -7.29
N GLY A 143 -14.91 9.51 -7.77
CA GLY A 143 -14.69 9.91 -9.14
C GLY A 143 -14.46 11.39 -9.34
N TYR A 144 -13.20 11.77 -9.55
CA TYR A 144 -12.82 12.88 -10.40
C TYR A 144 -11.47 12.57 -11.06
N ASP A 145 -11.29 13.07 -12.28
CA ASP A 145 -9.95 13.41 -12.77
C ASP A 145 -9.40 14.44 -11.77
N VAL A 146 -8.34 14.10 -11.04
CA VAL A 146 -7.69 15.02 -10.11
C VAL A 146 -6.97 16.09 -10.92
N GLU A 147 -7.72 17.11 -11.39
CA GLU A 147 -7.13 18.36 -11.82
C GLU A 147 -6.68 19.11 -10.56
N PHE A 148 -5.36 19.21 -10.38
CA PHE A 148 -4.71 19.99 -9.34
C PHE A 148 -5.10 21.48 -9.45
N SER A 149 -6.17 21.89 -8.78
CA SER A 149 -6.53 23.30 -8.60
C SER A 149 -6.00 23.85 -7.26
N PRO A 150 -5.63 25.14 -7.17
CA PRO A 150 -5.04 25.72 -5.97
C PRO A 150 -6.07 25.91 -4.84
N VAL A 151 -5.62 25.61 -3.63
CA VAL A 151 -6.42 25.43 -2.40
C VAL A 151 -6.86 26.77 -1.76
N PRO A 152 -8.14 26.95 -1.37
CA PRO A 152 -8.58 28.04 -0.48
C PRO A 152 -8.36 27.72 1.01
N ARG A 153 -8.31 28.75 1.87
CA ARG A 153 -8.06 28.63 3.32
C ARG A 153 -9.04 27.67 4.01
N GLY A 154 -8.52 26.61 4.64
CA GLY A 154 -9.30 25.60 5.37
C GLY A 154 -8.75 24.16 5.31
N GLY A 155 -7.74 23.92 4.45
CA GLY A 155 -7.27 22.57 4.11
C GLY A 155 -8.07 22.03 2.93
N SER A 156 -7.41 21.53 1.89
CA SER A 156 -8.11 20.84 0.79
C SER A 156 -8.62 19.48 1.26
N GLU A 157 -9.66 18.96 0.61
CA GLU A 157 -10.14 17.59 0.82
C GLU A 157 -9.00 16.56 0.68
N LEU A 158 -8.10 16.80 -0.28
CA LEU A 158 -6.86 16.03 -0.46
C LEU A 158 -5.96 16.05 0.77
N GLN A 159 -5.81 17.19 1.45
CA GLN A 159 -4.99 17.27 2.67
C GLN A 159 -5.62 16.45 3.79
N VAL A 160 -6.95 16.48 3.95
CA VAL A 160 -7.64 15.67 4.96
C VAL A 160 -7.47 14.18 4.69
N GLN A 161 -7.56 13.76 3.43
CA GLN A 161 -7.32 12.37 3.02
C GLN A 161 -5.87 11.94 3.28
N LEU A 162 -4.91 12.80 2.94
CA LEU A 162 -3.49 12.59 3.20
C LEU A 162 -3.21 12.44 4.69
N ASP A 163 -3.73 13.35 5.52
CA ASP A 163 -3.57 13.32 6.97
C ASP A 163 -4.13 12.01 7.56
N ARG A 164 -5.29 11.54 7.08
CA ARG A 164 -5.88 10.25 7.50
C ARG A 164 -5.00 9.05 7.16
N VAL A 165 -4.45 9.00 5.95
CA VAL A 165 -3.54 7.91 5.54
C VAL A 165 -2.29 7.93 6.42
N ILE A 166 -1.70 9.10 6.66
CA ILE A 166 -0.50 9.23 7.49
C ILE A 166 -0.78 8.83 8.94
N GLU A 167 -1.89 9.31 9.51
CA GLU A 167 -2.31 8.95 10.87
C GLU A 167 -2.52 7.43 11.00
N PHE A 168 -3.20 6.80 10.04
CA PHE A 168 -3.35 5.36 9.98
C PHE A 168 -1.99 4.64 9.95
N LEU A 169 -1.07 5.06 9.09
CA LEU A 169 0.22 4.40 8.94
C LEU A 169 1.08 4.52 10.22
N HIS A 170 1.12 5.70 10.84
CA HIS A 170 1.84 5.91 12.10
C HIS A 170 1.22 5.13 13.26
N SER A 171 -0.09 5.25 13.45
CA SER A 171 -0.81 4.56 14.53
C SER A 171 -0.68 3.05 14.40
N THR A 172 -0.83 2.53 13.18
CA THR A 172 -0.64 1.10 12.89
C THR A 172 0.78 0.65 13.19
N ALA A 173 1.80 1.33 12.65
CA ALA A 173 3.20 0.95 12.88
C ALA A 173 3.55 0.94 14.37
N ALA A 174 3.06 1.93 15.13
CA ALA A 174 3.22 1.99 16.58
C ALA A 174 2.48 0.83 17.29
N ARG A 175 1.22 0.59 16.94
CA ARG A 175 0.35 -0.43 17.54
C ARG A 175 0.91 -1.84 17.34
N ILE A 176 1.23 -2.22 16.11
CA ILE A 176 1.73 -3.56 15.78
C ILE A 176 3.14 -3.83 16.33
N SER A 177 3.88 -2.79 16.73
CA SER A 177 5.20 -2.95 17.35
C SER A 177 5.16 -3.51 18.77
N VAL A 178 4.01 -3.39 19.45
CA VAL A 178 3.82 -3.83 20.84
C VAL A 178 2.77 -4.92 20.98
N GLU A 179 1.82 -5.00 20.05
CA GLU A 179 0.75 -6.01 20.07
C GLU A 179 1.16 -7.29 19.33
N PRO A 180 0.74 -8.47 19.82
CA PRO A 180 0.98 -9.72 19.12
C PRO A 180 0.17 -9.73 17.81
N MET A 181 0.86 -9.95 16.70
CA MET A 181 0.22 -10.11 15.39
C MET A 181 -0.16 -11.58 15.17
N ASN A 182 -1.47 -11.86 15.20
CA ASN A 182 -2.06 -13.16 14.88
C ASN A 182 -3.04 -13.00 13.69
N ARG A 183 -3.71 -14.09 13.29
CA ARG A 183 -4.65 -14.07 12.15
C ARG A 183 -5.80 -13.08 12.33
N GLU A 184 -6.37 -13.02 13.53
CA GLU A 184 -7.51 -12.14 13.84
C GLU A 184 -7.09 -10.67 13.78
N ALA A 185 -5.99 -10.32 14.47
CA ALA A 185 -5.42 -8.98 14.44
C ALA A 185 -5.00 -8.54 13.02
N TYR A 186 -4.53 -9.49 12.19
CA TYR A 186 -4.21 -9.20 10.80
C TYR A 186 -5.47 -8.96 9.95
N GLY A 187 -6.54 -9.72 10.18
CA GLY A 187 -7.85 -9.48 9.57
C GLY A 187 -8.42 -8.12 9.93
N GLU A 188 -8.40 -7.76 11.21
CA GLU A 188 -8.79 -6.42 11.69
C GLU A 188 -7.96 -5.32 11.03
N LEU A 189 -6.65 -5.54 10.88
CA LEU A 189 -5.78 -4.58 10.21
C LEU A 189 -6.12 -4.39 8.72
N ILE A 190 -6.49 -5.47 8.02
CA ILE A 190 -6.97 -5.39 6.62
C ILE A 190 -8.28 -4.59 6.57
N GLU A 191 -9.20 -4.83 7.49
CA GLU A 191 -10.46 -4.08 7.58
C GLU A 191 -10.21 -2.59 7.86
N GLU A 192 -9.36 -2.25 8.83
CA GLU A 192 -8.96 -0.87 9.12
C GLU A 192 -8.34 -0.18 7.90
N ALA A 193 -7.42 -0.87 7.20
CA ALA A 193 -6.80 -0.35 5.98
C ALA A 193 -7.83 -0.12 4.86
N ALA A 194 -8.84 -0.99 4.77
CA ALA A 194 -9.93 -0.85 3.80
C ALA A 194 -10.91 0.28 4.17
N VAL A 195 -11.10 0.57 5.46
CA VAL A 195 -12.03 1.58 6.01
C VAL A 195 -11.48 3.01 6.00
N ILE A 196 -10.22 3.22 5.59
CA ILE A 196 -9.77 4.59 5.24
C ILE A 196 -10.63 5.16 4.09
N ARG A 197 -11.38 4.30 3.36
CA ARG A 197 -12.44 4.69 2.43
C ARG A 197 -13.64 5.32 3.16
N PRO A 198 -14.22 6.42 2.64
CA PRO A 198 -15.59 6.74 2.99
C PRO A 198 -16.47 5.59 2.52
N THR A 199 -17.27 5.05 3.45
CA THR A 199 -18.26 4.02 3.18
C THR A 199 -19.11 4.45 2.00
N VAL A 200 -19.15 3.63 0.94
CA VAL A 200 -20.12 3.81 -0.14
C VAL A 200 -21.50 3.60 0.48
N LEU A 201 -22.19 4.69 0.82
CA LEU A 201 -23.62 4.65 1.04
C LEU A 201 -24.25 4.39 -0.34
N GLY A 202 -24.97 3.27 -0.44
CA GLY A 202 -25.79 2.93 -1.60
C GLY A 202 -26.98 3.85 -1.79
#